data_AF-A0A7Z0SZE1-F1
#
_entry.id   AF-A0A7Z0SZE1-F1
#
_cell.length_a   1.000
_cell.length_b   1.000
_cell.length_c   1.000
_cell.angle_alpha   90.00
_cell.angle_beta   90.00
_cell.angle_gamma   90.00
#
_symmetry.space_group_name_H-M   'P 1'
#
loop_
_entity.id
_entity.type
_entity.pdbx_description
1 polymer ?
#
loop_
_entity_poly.entity_id
_entity_poly.type
_entity_poly.pdbx_seq_one_letter_code
_entity_poly.pdbx_strand_id
1 'polypeptide(L)'
;TRVAREVGTEGKLGGQAQVKGVSGTWRDLTDNVNSMASNLTSQVRNIASVTTAVARGDLGQKITVDAQGEILELKNTVNTMVDQLSSFADEV
;
A
#
# COMPACT_ATOMS: atom_id res chain seq x y z
N THR A 1 16.31 10.60 -8.69
CA THR A 1 15.86 9.63 -9.72
C THR A 1 14.35 9.72 -9.84
N ARG A 2 13.77 9.45 -11.02
CA ARG A 2 12.33 9.65 -11.32
C ARG A 2 11.37 9.01 -10.30
N VAL A 3 11.65 7.78 -9.87
CA VAL A 3 10.83 7.02 -8.91
C VAL A 3 10.69 7.71 -7.56
N ALA A 4 11.78 8.26 -7.02
CA ALA A 4 11.75 8.91 -5.71
C ALA A 4 10.79 10.10 -5.71
N ARG A 5 10.72 10.84 -6.83
CA ARG A 5 9.77 11.93 -7.01
C ARG A 5 8.34 11.42 -7.21
N GLU A 6 8.14 10.48 -8.13
CA GLU A 6 6.79 9.97 -8.47
C GLU A 6 6.13 9.27 -7.28
N VAL A 7 6.80 8.27 -6.70
CA VAL A 7 6.25 7.46 -5.61
C VAL A 7 6.31 8.23 -4.29
N GLY A 8 7.46 8.84 -3.99
CA GLY A 8 7.72 9.44 -2.69
C GLY A 8 7.15 10.84 -2.50
N THR A 9 7.03 11.65 -3.56
CA THR A 9 6.56 13.04 -3.46
C THR A 9 5.19 13.23 -4.10
N GLU A 10 4.98 12.67 -5.29
CA GLU A 10 3.74 12.86 -6.04
C GLU A 10 2.66 11.82 -5.70
N GLY A 11 2.99 10.80 -4.89
CA GLY A 11 2.07 9.71 -4.52
C GLY A 11 1.66 8.82 -5.71
N LYS A 12 2.35 8.92 -6.84
CA LYS A 12 2.13 8.08 -8.02
C LYS A 12 2.77 6.71 -7.81
N LEU A 13 1.99 5.83 -7.20
CA LEU A 13 2.41 4.48 -6.86
C LEU A 13 2.71 3.64 -8.12
N GLY A 14 3.64 2.69 -8.02
CA GLY A 14 3.99 1.76 -9.11
C GLY A 14 5.08 2.23 -10.07
N GLY A 15 5.69 3.40 -9.81
CA GLY A 15 6.90 3.82 -10.52
C GLY A 15 8.09 2.91 -10.21
N GLN A 16 8.83 2.50 -11.24
CA GLN A 16 10.04 1.69 -11.13
C GLN A 16 11.25 2.39 -11.77
N ALA A 17 12.42 2.17 -11.16
CA ALA A 17 13.67 2.79 -11.53
C ALA A 17 14.31 1.94 -12.60
N GLN A 18 14.57 2.56 -13.75
CA GLN A 18 15.30 1.91 -14.83
C GLN A 18 16.60 2.67 -15.06
N VAL A 19 17.71 2.08 -14.65
CA VAL A 19 19.04 2.67 -14.85
C VAL A 19 19.75 1.86 -15.93
N LYS A 20 20.09 2.52 -17.05
CA LYS A 20 20.81 1.86 -18.14
C LYS A 20 22.28 1.69 -17.77
N GLY A 21 22.85 0.52 -18.07
CA GLY A 21 24.30 0.26 -17.93
C GLY A 21 24.79 -0.04 -16.50
N VAL A 22 23.88 -0.26 -15.53
CA VAL A 22 24.28 -0.69 -14.18
C VAL A 22 24.55 -2.20 -14.13
N SER A 23 25.61 -2.57 -13.42
CA SER A 23 26.01 -3.95 -13.14
C SER A 23 26.51 -4.08 -11.70
N GLY A 24 26.65 -5.31 -11.22
CA GLY A 24 27.07 -5.60 -9.86
C GLY A 24 26.17 -4.94 -8.81
N THR A 25 26.76 -4.44 -7.73
CA THR A 25 26.06 -3.87 -6.57
C THR A 25 25.05 -2.78 -6.94
N TRP A 26 25.28 -1.99 -7.98
CA TRP A 26 24.34 -0.95 -8.40
C TRP A 26 23.06 -1.49 -9.02
N ARG A 27 23.14 -2.64 -9.70
CA ARG A 27 21.96 -3.34 -10.20
C ARG A 27 21.17 -3.93 -9.03
N ASP A 28 21.83 -4.62 -8.11
CA ASP A 28 21.19 -5.23 -6.95
C ASP A 28 20.48 -4.18 -6.08
N LEU A 29 21.11 -3.02 -5.86
CA LEU A 29 20.47 -1.89 -5.16
C LEU A 29 19.24 -1.36 -5.91
N THR A 30 19.29 -1.25 -7.24
CA THR A 30 18.15 -0.80 -8.05
C THR A 30 16.99 -1.79 -7.95
N ASP A 31 17.29 -3.09 -8.04
CA ASP A 31 16.29 -4.16 -7.97
C ASP A 31 15.66 -4.25 -6.57
N ASN A 32 16.46 -4.07 -5.52
CA ASN A 32 15.97 -4.01 -4.13
C ASN A 32 15.06 -2.80 -3.88
N VAL A 33 15.45 -1.61 -4.36
CA VAL A 33 14.62 -0.39 -4.25
C VAL A 33 13.31 -0.55 -5.02
N ASN A 34 13.35 -1.15 -6.22
CA ASN A 34 12.15 -1.43 -7.01
C ASN A 34 11.22 -2.42 -6.31
N SER A 35 11.78 -3.47 -5.70
CA SER A 35 11.01 -4.47 -4.95
C SER A 35 10.33 -3.84 -3.73
N MET A 36 11.05 -3.00 -2.98
CA MET A 36 10.50 -2.24 -1.86
C MET A 36 9.36 -1.31 -2.30
N ALA A 37 9.59 -0.50 -3.35
CA ALA A 37 8.59 0.42 -3.87
C ALA A 37 7.34 -0.32 -4.39
N SER A 38 7.51 -1.48 -5.02
CA SER A 38 6.42 -2.33 -5.50
C SER A 38 5.60 -2.91 -4.34
N ASN A 39 6.25 -3.45 -3.32
CA ASN A 39 5.59 -4.02 -2.15
C ASN A 39 4.76 -2.95 -1.42
N LEU A 40 5.37 -1.80 -1.12
CA LEU A 40 4.68 -0.68 -0.47
C LEU A 40 3.53 -0.13 -1.33
N THR A 41 3.74 -0.02 -2.65
CA THR A 41 2.67 0.37 -3.60
C THR A 41 1.47 -0.56 -3.50
N SER A 42 1.70 -1.88 -3.51
CA SER A 42 0.63 -2.88 -3.46
C SER A 42 -0.15 -2.77 -2.16
N GLN A 43 0.57 -2.66 -1.04
CA GLN A 43 -0.02 -2.54 0.29
C GLN A 43 -0.87 -1.28 0.43
N VAL A 44 -0.33 -0.12 0.06
CA VAL A 44 -1.04 1.17 0.15
C VAL A 44 -2.27 1.21 -0.77
N ARG A 45 -2.18 0.66 -2.00
CA ARG A 45 -3.34 0.59 -2.91
C ARG A 45 -4.48 -0.26 -2.35
N ASN A 46 -4.16 -1.40 -1.72
CA ASN A 46 -5.19 -2.26 -1.13
C ASN A 46 -5.90 -1.54 0.02
N ILE A 47 -5.13 -0.88 0.90
CA ILE A 47 -5.66 -0.05 1.99
C ILE A 47 -6.57 1.05 1.44
N ALA A 48 -6.11 1.80 0.45
CA ALA A 48 -6.89 2.88 -0.16
C ALA A 48 -8.21 2.38 -0.78
N SER A 49 -8.19 1.20 -1.40
CA SER A 49 -9.38 0.57 -1.98
C SER A 49 -10.42 0.25 -0.91
N VAL A 50 -10.00 -0.38 0.20
CA VAL A 50 -10.89 -0.74 1.29
C VAL A 50 -11.45 0.50 1.98
N THR A 51 -10.61 1.49 2.29
CA THR A 51 -11.08 2.76 2.88
C THR A 51 -12.08 3.48 1.96
N THR A 52 -11.89 3.41 0.64
CA THR A 52 -12.84 3.97 -0.33
C THR A 52 -14.17 3.22 -0.34
N ALA A 53 -14.14 1.88 -0.24
CA ALA A 53 -15.35 1.06 -0.18
C ALA A 53 -16.16 1.36 1.09
N VAL A 54 -15.48 1.44 2.24
CA VAL A 54 -16.07 1.81 3.53
C VAL A 54 -16.71 3.19 3.48
N ALA A 55 -16.03 4.18 2.89
CA ALA A 55 -16.58 5.52 2.70
C ALA A 55 -17.83 5.56 1.80
N ARG A 56 -18.05 4.53 0.97
CA ARG A 56 -19.25 4.35 0.14
C ARG A 56 -20.31 3.48 0.80
N GLY A 57 -20.11 3.06 2.05
CA GLY A 57 -21.03 2.22 2.82
C GLY A 57 -20.84 0.71 2.63
N ASP A 58 -19.83 0.26 1.89
CA ASP A 58 -19.48 -1.17 1.82
C ASP A 58 -18.56 -1.53 3.00
N LEU A 59 -19.19 -1.91 4.11
CA LEU A 59 -18.53 -2.28 5.37
C LEU A 59 -18.08 -3.76 5.40
N GLY A 60 -18.32 -4.52 4.32
CA GLY A 60 -17.89 -5.91 4.21
C GLY A 60 -16.44 -6.06 3.73
N GLN A 61 -15.83 -5.00 3.19
CA GLN A 61 -14.48 -5.06 2.63
C GLN A 61 -13.40 -5.04 3.71
N LYS A 62 -12.43 -5.93 3.58
CA LYS A 62 -11.25 -5.99 4.46
C LYS A 62 -9.97 -5.95 3.66
N ILE A 63 -8.94 -5.38 4.26
CA ILE A 63 -7.58 -5.42 3.73
C ILE A 63 -7.08 -6.85 3.93
N THR A 64 -6.75 -7.53 2.83
CA THR A 64 -6.31 -8.93 2.84
C THR A 64 -4.83 -9.09 2.48
N VAL A 65 -4.23 -8.09 1.83
CA VAL A 65 -2.82 -8.15 1.40
C VAL A 65 -1.87 -8.41 2.55
N ASP A 66 -0.80 -9.16 2.29
CA ASP A 66 0.25 -9.42 3.27
C ASP A 66 1.03 -8.15 3.60
N ALA A 67 1.21 -7.94 4.90
CA ALA A 67 1.88 -6.78 5.45
C ALA A 67 2.69 -7.17 6.68
N GLN A 68 3.75 -6.41 6.95
CA GLN A 68 4.61 -6.57 8.12
C GLN A 68 4.96 -5.19 8.69
N GLY A 69 5.40 -5.16 9.95
CA GLY A 69 5.80 -3.93 10.64
C GLY A 69 4.68 -2.89 10.67
N GLU A 70 5.03 -1.63 10.43
CA GLU A 70 4.11 -0.48 10.48
C GLU A 70 2.92 -0.62 9.52
N ILE A 71 3.10 -1.27 8.36
CA ILE A 71 2.01 -1.49 7.40
C ILE A 71 1.02 -2.53 7.91
N LEU A 72 1.48 -3.53 8.68
CA LEU A 72 0.58 -4.50 9.32
C LEU A 72 -0.27 -3.83 10.41
N GLU A 73 0.35 -2.96 11.21
CA GLU A 73 -0.35 -2.18 12.22
C GLU A 73 -1.42 -1.28 11.59
N LEU A 74 -1.08 -0.60 10.48
CA LEU A 74 -2.03 0.20 9.70
C LEU A 74 -3.17 -0.66 9.15
N LYS A 75 -2.87 -1.81 8.54
CA LYS A 75 -3.87 -2.79 8.06
C LYS A 75 -4.84 -3.18 9.18
N ASN A 76 -4.32 -3.55 10.35
CA ASN A 76 -5.13 -3.99 11.48
C ASN A 76 -5.99 -2.85 12.03
N THR A 77 -5.45 -1.64 12.09
CA THR A 77 -6.18 -0.44 12.54
C THR A 77 -7.35 -0.16 11.61
N VAL A 78 -7.13 -0.17 10.30
CA VAL A 78 -8.22 0.05 9.32
C VAL A 78 -9.24 -1.08 9.38
N ASN A 79 -8.82 -2.36 9.43
CA ASN A 79 -9.75 -3.47 9.53
C ASN A 79 -10.62 -3.38 10.79
N THR A 80 -10.03 -3.04 11.94
CA THR A 80 -10.77 -2.81 13.20
C THR A 80 -11.79 -1.69 13.05
N MET A 81 -11.43 -0.58 12.40
CA MET A 81 -12.36 0.52 12.13
C MET A 81 -13.55 0.05 11.27
N VAL A 82 -13.30 -0.80 10.26
CA VAL A 82 -14.39 -1.40 9.46
C VAL A 82 -15.30 -2.29 10.31
N ASP A 83 -14.75 -3.11 11.21
CA ASP A 83 -15.56 -3.97 12.10
C ASP A 83 -16.47 -3.13 12.99
N GLN A 84 -15.93 -2.06 13.59
CA GLN A 84 -16.71 -1.17 14.45
C GLN A 84 -17.84 -0.48 13.68
N LEU A 85 -17.53 0.07 12.50
CA LEU A 85 -18.55 0.70 11.66
C LEU A 85 -19.65 -0.29 11.25
N SER A 86 -19.28 -1.52 10.88
CA SER A 86 -20.25 -2.56 10.54
C SER A 86 -21.16 -2.88 11.71
N SER A 87 -20.60 -3.03 12.92
CA SER A 87 -21.40 -3.31 14.12
C SER A 87 -22.40 -2.21 14.46
N PHE A 88 -22.04 -0.94 14.26
CA PHE A 88 -22.98 0.17 14.46
C PHE A 88 -24.09 0.20 13.41
N ALA A 89 -23.79 -0.18 12.16
CA ALA A 89 -24.78 -0.26 11.10
C ALA A 89 -25.78 -1.42 11.30
N ASP A 90 -25.39 -2.47 12.01
CA ASP A 90 -26.25 -3.61 12.34
C ASP A 90 -27.15 -3.36 13.58
N GLU A 91 -26.85 -2.36 14.40
CA GLU A 91 -27.58 -2.04 15.64
C GLU A 91 -28.75 -1.04 15.44
N VAL A 92 -28.98 -0.57 14.21
CA VAL A 92 -30.09 0.34 13.81
C VAL A 92 -31.21 -0.38 13.05
#